data_AF-A0A2W6V8J8-F1
#
_entry.id   AF-A0A2W6V8J8-F1
#
_cell.length_a   1.000
_cell.length_b   1.000
_cell.length_c   1.000
_cell.angle_alpha   90.00
_cell.angle_beta   90.00
_cell.angle_gamma   90.00
#
_symmetry.space_group_name_H-M   'P 1'
#
loop_
_entity.id
_entity.type
_entity.pdbx_description
1 polymer ?
#
loop_
_entity_poly.entity_id
_entity_poly.type
_entity_poly.pdbx_seq_one_letter_code
_entity_poly.pdbx_strand_id
1 'polypeptide(L)'
;MNVPGLEGYNWAVWLIGVLLFAVAIGVFIAAIVRAGKRPPQLHSAAERLQREAAQGGDVDARLRALELRRQGGQIGEAEYEAMRAAVLAGTKS
;
A
#
# COMPACT_ATOMS: atom_id res chain seq x y z
N MET A 1 -51.14 -3.57 15.88
CA MET A 1 -51.90 -3.96 14.67
C MET A 1 -50.91 -4.59 13.70
N ASN A 2 -50.95 -5.91 13.52
CA ASN A 2 -50.20 -6.52 12.42
C ASN A 2 -51.02 -6.33 11.15
N VAL A 3 -50.55 -5.51 10.22
CA VAL A 3 -51.27 -5.19 8.99
C VAL A 3 -50.80 -6.20 7.93
N PRO A 4 -51.58 -7.24 7.62
CA PRO A 4 -51.17 -8.25 6.64
C PRO A 4 -50.98 -7.57 5.28
N GLY A 5 -49.74 -7.57 4.79
CA GLY A 5 -49.30 -6.85 3.60
C GLY A 5 -48.07 -5.96 3.84
N LEU A 6 -47.91 -5.39 5.05
CA LEU A 6 -46.71 -4.61 5.40
C LEU A 6 -45.48 -5.50 5.54
N GLU A 7 -45.63 -6.72 6.05
CA GLU A 7 -44.51 -7.67 6.21
C GLU A 7 -43.88 -8.04 4.86
N GLY A 8 -44.72 -8.31 3.84
CA GLY A 8 -44.25 -8.58 2.48
C GLY A 8 -43.60 -7.37 1.83
N TYR A 9 -44.15 -6.17 2.04
CA TYR A 9 -43.56 -4.93 1.54
C TYR A 9 -42.19 -4.63 2.19
N ASN A 10 -42.08 -4.79 3.50
CA ASN A 10 -40.82 -4.60 4.22
C ASN A 10 -39.74 -5.59 3.76
N TRP A 11 -40.12 -6.84 3.53
CA TRP A 11 -39.21 -7.85 3.01
C TRP A 11 -38.75 -7.53 1.57
N ALA A 12 -39.66 -7.02 0.73
CA ALA A 12 -39.32 -6.57 -0.62
C ALA A 12 -38.36 -5.37 -0.61
N VAL A 13 -38.60 -4.36 0.24
CA VAL A 13 -37.70 -3.20 0.38
C VAL A 13 -36.32 -3.64 0.87
N TRP A 14 -36.25 -4.57 1.82
CA TRP A 14 -35.00 -5.11 2.31
C TRP A 14 -34.21 -5.82 1.21
N LEU A 15 -34.87 -6.70 0.43
CA LEU A 15 -34.23 -7.38 -0.70
C LEU A 15 -33.74 -6.41 -1.78
N ILE A 16 -34.53 -5.38 -2.10
CA ILE A 16 -34.14 -4.36 -3.07
C ILE A 16 -32.89 -3.61 -2.57
N GLY A 17 -32.86 -3.23 -1.29
CA GLY A 17 -31.72 -2.57 -0.68
C GLY A 17 -30.44 -3.43 -0.75
N VAL A 18 -30.54 -4.71 -0.40
CA VAL A 18 -29.42 -5.66 -0.47
C VAL A 18 -28.95 -5.85 -1.92
N LEU A 19 -29.87 -5.98 -2.87
CA LEU A 19 -29.54 -6.15 -4.29
C LEU A 19 -28.81 -4.93 -4.84
N LEU A 20 -29.32 -3.72 -4.55
CA LEU A 20 -28.70 -2.46 -4.96
C LEU A 20 -27.30 -2.31 -4.36
N PHE A 21 -27.14 -2.66 -3.08
CA PHE A 21 -25.85 -2.60 -2.41
C PHE A 21 -24.84 -3.60 -3.00
N ALA A 22 -25.27 -4.85 -3.25
CA ALA A 22 -24.44 -5.86 -3.89
C ALA A 22 -24.01 -5.44 -5.30
N VAL A 23 -24.91 -4.86 -6.09
CA VAL A 23 -24.59 -4.31 -7.42
C VAL A 23 -23.59 -3.15 -7.30
N ALA A 24 -23.79 -2.22 -6.36
CA ALA A 24 -22.88 -1.10 -6.17
C ALA A 24 -21.45 -1.57 -5.82
N ILE A 25 -21.31 -2.53 -4.90
CA ILE A 25 -20.01 -3.14 -4.58
C ILE A 25 -19.43 -3.86 -5.79
N GLY A 26 -20.24 -4.65 -6.50
CA GLY A 26 -19.81 -5.36 -7.70
C GLY A 26 -19.26 -4.41 -8.77
N VAL A 27 -19.95 -3.30 -9.01
CA VAL A 27 -19.51 -2.24 -9.93
C VAL A 27 -18.23 -1.57 -9.43
N PHE A 28 -18.12 -1.28 -8.13
CA PHE A 28 -16.94 -0.66 -7.55
C PHE A 28 -15.70 -1.56 -7.68
N ILE A 29 -15.82 -2.84 -7.33
CA ILE A 29 -14.74 -3.83 -7.51
C ILE A 29 -14.41 -3.99 -8.99
N ALA A 30 -15.41 -4.11 -9.86
CA ALA A 30 -15.19 -4.21 -11.29
C ALA A 30 -14.50 -2.95 -11.86
N ALA A 31 -14.80 -1.77 -11.35
CA ALA A 31 -14.14 -0.53 -11.73
C ALA A 31 -12.67 -0.50 -11.30
N ILE A 32 -12.35 -0.95 -10.08
CA ILE A 32 -10.97 -1.09 -9.59
C ILE A 32 -10.20 -2.10 -10.44
N VAL A 33 -10.75 -3.29 -10.66
CA VAL A 33 -10.13 -4.34 -11.48
C VAL A 33 -9.96 -3.88 -12.93
N ARG A 34 -10.94 -3.15 -13.48
CA ARG A 34 -10.87 -2.58 -14.83
C ARG A 34 -9.86 -1.43 -14.92
N ALA A 35 -9.67 -0.65 -13.87
CA ALA A 35 -8.61 0.36 -13.79
C ALA A 35 -7.22 -0.29 -13.73
N GLY A 36 -7.08 -1.42 -13.03
CA GLY A 36 -5.86 -2.23 -13.04
C GLY A 36 -5.59 -2.94 -14.38
N LYS A 37 -6.64 -3.25 -15.16
CA LYS A 37 -6.54 -3.88 -16.50
C LYS A 37 -6.42 -2.89 -17.67
N ARG A 38 -6.75 -1.60 -17.49
CA ARG A 38 -6.51 -0.58 -18.54
C ARG A 38 -5.00 -0.30 -18.57
N PRO A 39 -4.35 -0.41 -19.75
CA PRO A 39 -2.89 -0.36 -19.86
C PRO A 39 -2.42 0.96 -19.26
N PRO A 40 -1.71 0.92 -18.13
CA PRO A 40 -1.36 2.13 -17.44
C PRO A 40 -0.21 2.75 -18.23
N GLN A 41 -0.40 3.98 -18.69
CA GLN A 41 0.69 4.83 -19.18
C GLN A 41 1.78 5.07 -18.09
N LEU A 42 1.62 4.47 -16.90
CA LEU A 42 2.51 4.49 -15.73
C LEU A 42 3.75 3.60 -15.83
N HIS A 43 3.92 2.73 -16.84
CA HIS A 43 5.14 1.92 -16.93
C HIS A 43 6.42 2.78 -16.91
N SER A 44 6.44 3.93 -17.60
CA SER A 44 7.62 4.81 -17.61
C SER A 44 7.87 5.54 -16.27
N ALA A 45 6.81 5.93 -15.55
CA ALA A 45 6.93 6.64 -14.27
C ALA A 45 7.19 5.69 -13.10
N ALA A 46 6.54 4.54 -13.06
CA ALA A 46 6.74 3.51 -12.05
C ALA A 46 8.09 2.80 -12.23
N GLU A 47 8.57 2.59 -13.45
CA GLU A 47 9.89 2.00 -13.69
C GLU A 47 11.03 3.00 -13.39
N ARG A 48 10.81 4.30 -13.60
CA ARG A 48 11.72 5.36 -13.10
C ARG A 48 11.72 5.41 -11.58
N LEU A 49 10.55 5.42 -10.96
CA LEU A 49 10.43 5.39 -9.50
C LEU A 49 11.01 4.11 -8.91
N GLN A 50 10.86 2.97 -9.59
CA GLN A 50 11.41 1.68 -9.15
C GLN A 50 12.92 1.60 -9.38
N ARG A 51 13.48 2.25 -10.40
CA ARG A 51 14.94 2.41 -10.55
C ARG A 51 15.53 3.35 -9.49
N GLU A 52 14.87 4.48 -9.21
CA GLU A 52 15.27 5.40 -8.14
C GLU A 52 15.12 4.72 -6.76
N ALA A 53 14.04 3.99 -6.51
CA ALA A 53 13.83 3.23 -5.28
C ALA A 53 14.77 2.01 -5.16
N ALA A 54 15.16 1.37 -6.27
CA ALA A 54 16.16 0.30 -6.27
C ALA A 54 17.56 0.83 -5.90
N GLN A 55 17.90 2.06 -6.32
CA GLN A 55 19.11 2.74 -5.86
C GLN A 55 19.03 3.12 -4.38
N GLY A 56 17.86 3.55 -3.90
CA GLY A 56 17.60 3.76 -2.46
C GLY A 56 17.65 2.47 -1.62
N GLY A 57 17.30 1.33 -2.22
CA GLY A 57 17.23 0.03 -1.55
C GLY A 57 18.58 -0.50 -1.04
N ASP A 58 19.69 -0.24 -1.73
CA ASP A 58 21.03 -0.65 -1.28
C ASP A 58 21.50 0.19 -0.09
N VAL A 59 21.21 1.49 -0.11
CA VAL A 59 21.51 2.41 0.99
C VAL A 59 20.68 2.05 2.23
N ASP A 60 19.38 1.82 2.05
CA ASP A 60 18.48 1.40 3.13
C ASP A 60 18.86 0.02 3.70
N ALA A 61 19.35 -0.90 2.87
CA ALA A 61 19.86 -2.19 3.31
C ALA A 61 21.13 -2.05 4.17
N ARG A 62 22.07 -1.18 3.76
CA ARG A 62 23.29 -0.88 4.53
C ARG A 62 22.98 -0.17 5.84
N LEU A 63 22.03 0.77 5.84
CA LEU A 63 21.57 1.44 7.06
C LEU A 63 20.87 0.47 8.02
N ARG A 64 20.03 -0.45 7.52
CA ARG A 64 19.44 -1.52 8.36
C ARG A 64 20.49 -2.45 8.94
N ALA A 65 21.52 -2.82 8.18
CA ALA A 65 22.60 -3.66 8.68
C ALA A 65 23.40 -2.96 9.80
N LEU A 66 23.63 -1.64 9.68
CA LEU A 66 24.24 -0.83 10.74
C LEU A 66 23.37 -0.78 12.01
N GLU A 67 22.07 -0.56 11.86
CA GLU A 67 21.12 -0.52 12.97
C GLU A 67 21.08 -1.85 13.73
N LEU A 68 21.07 -2.99 13.01
CA LEU A 68 21.12 -4.31 13.62
C LEU A 68 22.41 -4.55 14.41
N ARG A 69 23.56 -4.03 13.93
CA ARG A 69 24.83 -4.11 14.66
C ARG A 69 24.85 -3.25 15.91
N ARG A 70 24.25 -2.04 15.86
CA ARG A 70 24.07 -1.17 17.03
C ARG A 70 23.20 -1.84 18.08
N GLN A 71 22.05 -2.40 17.67
CA GLN A 71 21.15 -3.12 18.58
C GLN A 71 21.78 -4.37 19.17
N GLY A 72 22.65 -5.05 18.42
CA GLY A 72 23.46 -6.17 18.89
C GLY A 72 24.63 -5.77 19.80
N GLY A 73 24.82 -4.48 20.10
CA GLY A 73 25.91 -3.96 20.92
C GLY A 73 27.30 -4.11 20.28
N GLN A 74 27.37 -4.36 18.97
CA GLN A 74 28.61 -4.60 18.24
C GLN A 74 29.33 -3.30 17.84
N ILE A 75 28.60 -2.19 17.81
CA ILE A 75 29.12 -0.84 17.52
C ILE A 75 28.52 0.16 18.51
N GLY A 76 29.33 1.14 18.92
CA GLY A 76 28.89 2.23 19.79
C GLY A 76 28.12 3.31 19.04
N GLU A 77 27.44 4.21 19.76
CA GLU A 77 26.63 5.29 19.18
C GLU A 77 27.45 6.20 18.24
N ALA A 78 28.65 6.60 18.66
CA ALA A 78 29.53 7.47 17.89
C ALA A 78 30.03 6.80 16.59
N GLU A 79 30.28 5.50 16.63
CA GLU A 79 30.69 4.73 15.45
C GLU A 79 29.51 4.52 14.49
N TYR A 80 28.32 4.26 15.03
CA TYR A 80 27.09 4.18 14.25
C TYR A 80 26.81 5.48 13.50
N GLU A 81 26.90 6.63 14.16
CA GLU A 81 26.66 7.93 13.53
C GLU A 81 27.69 8.24 12.43
N ALA A 82 28.98 7.94 12.67
CA ALA A 82 30.03 8.11 11.67
C ALA A 82 29.82 7.22 10.44
N MET A 83 29.47 5.94 10.64
CA MET A 83 29.20 5.01 9.54
C MET A 83 27.92 5.36 8.78
N ARG A 84 26.88 5.81 9.49
CA ARG A 84 25.62 6.30 8.89
C ARG A 84 25.87 7.52 8.02
N ALA A 85 26.68 8.48 8.48
CA ALA A 85 27.05 9.64 7.70
C ALA A 85 27.86 9.26 6.44
N ALA A 86 28.78 8.29 6.54
CA ALA A 86 29.55 7.78 5.40
C ALA A 86 28.65 7.10 4.35
N VAL A 87 27.68 6.28 4.78
CA VAL A 87 26.71 5.63 3.89
C VAL A 87 25.84 6.67 3.17
N LEU A 88 25.35 7.70 3.87
CA LEU A 88 24.54 8.77 3.28
C LEU A 88 25.35 9.72 2.39
N ALA A 89 26.64 9.93 2.68
CA ALA A 89 27.53 10.74 1.86
C ALA A 89 27.87 10.05 0.53
N GLY A 90 28.03 8.72 0.54
CA GLY A 90 28.25 7.92 -0.68
C GLY A 90 27.07 7.92 -1.65
N THR A 91 25.85 8.21 -1.19
CA THR A 91 24.63 8.34 -2.02
C THR A 91 24.52 9.70 -2.72
N LYS A 92 25.24 10.73 -2.25
CA LYS A 92 25.19 12.10 -2.81
C LYS A 92 26.21 12.36 -3.92
N SER A 93 27.04 11.37 -4.28
CA SER A 93 28.06 11.48 -5.33
C SER A 93 27.61 10.92 -6.67
#